data_AF-A0A9W4B0S2-F1
#
_entry.id   AF-A0A9W4B0S2-F1
#
_cell.length_a   1.000
_cell.length_b   1.000
_cell.length_c   1.000
_cell.angle_alpha   90.00
_cell.angle_beta   90.00
_cell.angle_gamma   90.00
#
_symmetry.space_group_name_H-M   'P 1'
#
loop_
_entity.id
_entity.type
_entity.pdbx_description
1 polymer ?
#
loop_
_entity_poly.entity_id
_entity_poly.type
_entity_poly.pdbx_seq_one_letter_code
_entity_poly.pdbx_strand_id
1 'polypeptide(L)'
;MRKPFHCGAVAMLSAAAVALTAYAPAAGADPYTPAQTQDSAEFAIADGYITMQAVCTPDLSPVFESVAWDSPGFTPEGGTGMIHDANPDLGGHFQATWSGENWSVEYQFC
;
A
#
# COMPACT_ATOMS: atom_id res chain seq x y z
N MET A 1 -32.88 -54.92 27.73
CA MET A 1 -32.96 -53.64 28.48
C MET A 1 -32.09 -52.61 27.75
N ARG A 2 -32.72 -51.75 26.95
CA ARG A 2 -32.87 -50.29 27.16
C ARG A 2 -31.55 -49.50 27.06
N LYS A 3 -31.33 -48.88 25.89
CA LYS A 3 -30.44 -47.73 25.67
C LYS A 3 -30.87 -46.54 26.51
N PRO A 4 -29.92 -45.72 26.95
CA PRO A 4 -30.06 -44.26 26.94
C PRO A 4 -28.88 -43.64 26.15
N PHE A 5 -29.15 -42.83 25.11
CA PHE A 5 -29.39 -41.37 25.11
C PHE A 5 -28.13 -40.51 25.38
N HIS A 6 -27.84 -39.70 24.37
CA HIS A 6 -26.70 -38.81 24.17
C HIS A 6 -26.44 -37.82 25.31
N CYS A 7 -25.17 -37.56 25.58
CA CYS A 7 -24.71 -36.32 26.19
C CYS A 7 -23.60 -35.77 25.30
N GLY A 8 -23.82 -34.56 24.78
CA GLY A 8 -22.91 -33.91 23.84
C GLY A 8 -21.79 -33.15 24.52
N ALA A 9 -20.87 -32.72 23.67
CA ALA A 9 -20.30 -31.38 23.60
C ALA A 9 -18.77 -31.27 23.77
N VAL A 10 -18.22 -30.61 22.75
CA VAL A 10 -17.01 -29.78 22.69
C VAL A 10 -15.66 -30.49 22.70
N ALA A 11 -15.22 -30.90 21.51
CA ALA A 11 -13.79 -30.93 21.20
C ALA A 11 -13.29 -29.49 21.11
N MET A 12 -12.44 -29.06 22.05
CA MET A 12 -11.78 -27.77 22.01
C MET A 12 -10.80 -27.73 20.83
N LEU A 13 -11.11 -26.92 19.82
CA LEU A 13 -10.15 -26.49 18.80
C LEU A 13 -9.30 -25.36 19.41
N SER A 14 -8.16 -25.71 20.02
CA SER A 14 -7.15 -24.72 20.34
C SER A 14 -6.45 -24.31 19.05
N ALA A 15 -6.77 -23.12 18.57
CA ALA A 15 -6.13 -22.47 17.45
C ALA A 15 -4.62 -22.33 17.70
N ALA A 16 -3.82 -22.89 16.79
CA ALA A 16 -2.40 -22.56 16.69
C ALA A 16 -2.31 -21.11 16.18
N ALA A 17 -1.97 -20.18 17.08
CA ALA A 17 -1.61 -18.83 16.69
C ALA A 17 -0.29 -18.88 15.92
N VAL A 18 -0.39 -18.86 14.58
CA VAL A 18 0.77 -18.60 13.72
C VAL A 18 1.08 -17.11 13.90
N ALA A 19 2.08 -16.82 14.73
CA ALA A 19 2.65 -15.49 14.80
C ALA A 19 3.34 -15.20 13.46
N LEU A 20 2.61 -14.56 12.55
CA LEU A 20 3.19 -13.91 11.40
C LEU A 20 4.03 -12.75 11.94
N THR A 21 5.32 -12.98 12.13
CA THR A 21 6.29 -11.91 12.31
C THR A 21 6.30 -11.10 11.02
N ALA A 22 5.46 -10.06 10.98
CA ALA A 22 5.59 -9.00 10.00
C ALA A 22 6.98 -8.38 10.23
N TYR A 23 7.91 -8.66 9.33
CA TYR A 23 9.14 -7.89 9.21
C TYR A 23 8.72 -6.50 8.72
N ALA A 24 8.39 -5.60 9.64
CA ALA A 24 8.38 -4.19 9.30
C ALA A 24 9.83 -3.85 8.94
N PRO A 25 10.16 -3.46 7.70
CA PRO A 25 11.50 -2.99 7.40
C PRO A 25 11.77 -1.81 8.33
N ALA A 26 12.86 -1.93 9.09
CA ALA A 26 13.34 -0.83 9.92
C ALA A 26 13.51 0.39 9.01
N ALA A 27 12.85 1.49 9.36
CA ALA A 27 13.05 2.79 8.74
C ALA A 27 14.47 3.31 9.04
N GLY A 28 15.46 2.68 8.44
CA GLY A 28 16.74 3.31 8.16
C GLY A 28 16.54 4.07 6.86
N ALA A 29 16.50 5.40 6.94
CA ALA A 29 16.58 6.25 5.77
C ALA A 29 17.97 6.09 5.15
N ASP A 30 18.17 5.01 4.41
CA ASP A 30 19.14 4.99 3.32
C ASP A 30 18.80 6.19 2.42
N PRO A 31 19.75 7.09 2.06
CA PRO A 31 19.48 8.10 1.05
C PRO A 31 18.81 7.43 -0.15
N TYR A 32 17.55 7.80 -0.39
CA TYR A 32 16.74 7.22 -1.45
C TYR A 32 17.52 7.32 -2.76
N THR A 33 17.99 6.17 -3.23
CA THR A 33 18.68 6.05 -4.50
C THR A 33 17.66 5.49 -5.49
N PRO A 34 17.20 6.30 -6.46
CA PRO A 34 16.24 5.84 -7.44
C PRO A 34 16.72 4.58 -8.13
N ALA A 35 15.84 3.59 -8.21
CA ALA A 35 16.08 2.34 -8.90
C ALA A 35 14.85 1.97 -9.73
N GLN A 36 15.04 1.20 -10.79
CA GLN A 36 13.93 0.71 -11.62
C GLN A 36 13.20 -0.47 -10.93
N THR A 37 12.68 -0.21 -9.74
CA THR A 37 11.99 -1.18 -8.87
C THR A 37 10.65 -0.61 -8.39
N GLN A 38 9.73 -1.50 -8.02
CA GLN A 38 8.41 -1.10 -7.53
C GLN A 38 8.51 -0.28 -6.24
N ASP A 39 9.31 -0.72 -5.26
CA ASP A 39 9.52 0.01 -4.00
C ASP A 39 10.03 1.44 -4.26
N SER A 40 10.90 1.61 -5.26
CA SER A 40 11.39 2.92 -5.64
C SER A 40 10.28 3.76 -6.30
N ALA A 41 9.49 3.18 -7.20
CA ALA A 41 8.35 3.87 -7.80
C ALA A 41 7.34 4.33 -6.73
N GLU A 42 6.96 3.44 -5.82
CA GLU A 42 5.99 3.71 -4.76
C GLU A 42 6.49 4.75 -3.76
N PHE A 43 7.80 4.76 -3.46
CA PHE A 43 8.40 5.85 -2.69
C PHE A 43 8.25 7.19 -3.41
N ALA A 44 8.59 7.25 -4.70
CA ALA A 44 8.47 8.48 -5.49
C ALA A 44 7.02 8.97 -5.63
N ILE A 45 6.07 8.04 -5.75
CA ILE A 45 4.63 8.33 -5.77
C ILE A 45 4.18 8.89 -4.41
N ALA A 46 4.59 8.28 -3.30
CA ALA A 46 4.22 8.75 -1.96
C ALA A 46 4.80 10.13 -1.66
N ASP A 47 6.09 10.35 -1.94
CA ASP A 47 6.76 11.63 -1.69
C ASP A 47 6.17 12.77 -2.53
N GLY A 48 5.96 12.53 -3.83
CA GLY A 48 5.35 13.53 -4.70
C GLY A 48 3.86 13.76 -4.38
N TYR A 49 3.11 12.74 -3.96
CA TYR A 49 1.73 12.88 -3.51
C TYR A 49 1.60 13.86 -2.34
N ILE A 50 2.43 13.70 -1.30
CA ILE A 50 2.43 14.61 -0.14
C ILE A 50 2.73 16.05 -0.58
N THR A 51 3.68 16.22 -1.51
CA THR A 51 4.02 17.53 -2.07
C THR A 51 2.86 18.14 -2.87
N MET A 52 2.17 17.35 -3.70
CA MET A 52 1.02 17.80 -4.48
C MET A 52 -0.16 18.21 -3.59
N GLN A 53 -0.44 17.42 -2.54
CA GLN A 53 -1.54 17.72 -1.62
C GLN A 53 -1.31 19.00 -0.82
N ALA A 54 -0.06 19.33 -0.49
CA ALA A 54 0.26 20.60 0.13
C ALA A 54 -0.11 21.81 -0.75
N VAL A 55 -0.11 21.64 -2.08
CA VAL A 55 -0.51 22.68 -3.04
C VAL A 55 -2.01 22.66 -3.31
N CYS A 56 -2.58 21.47 -3.49
CA CYS A 56 -3.93 21.27 -3.99
C CYS A 56 -5.00 21.31 -2.90
N THR A 57 -4.66 20.85 -1.69
CA THR A 57 -5.54 20.78 -0.54
C THR A 57 -4.83 21.29 0.71
N PRO A 58 -4.41 22.58 0.76
CA PRO A 58 -3.58 23.10 1.84
C PRO A 58 -4.23 23.04 3.23
N ASP A 59 -5.56 22.97 3.28
CA ASP A 59 -6.33 22.87 4.53
C ASP A 59 -6.54 21.42 5.01
N LEU A 60 -6.14 20.43 4.19
CA LEU A 60 -6.25 19.01 4.51
C LEU A 60 -4.85 18.42 4.73
N SER A 61 -4.74 17.50 5.69
CA SER A 61 -3.50 16.77 5.95
C SER A 61 -3.56 15.40 5.27
N PRO A 62 -2.74 15.13 4.24
CA PRO A 62 -2.70 13.82 3.61
C PRO A 62 -2.09 12.78 4.55
N VAL A 63 -2.64 11.57 4.51
CA VAL A 63 -2.14 10.38 5.20
C VAL A 63 -2.09 9.26 4.17
N PHE A 64 -0.97 9.18 3.45
CA PHE A 64 -0.73 8.12 2.47
C PHE A 64 -0.79 6.74 3.14
N GLU A 65 -1.60 5.83 2.61
CA GLU A 65 -1.70 4.45 3.10
C GLU A 65 -1.10 3.46 2.11
N SER A 66 -1.48 3.55 0.83
CA SER A 66 -1.07 2.57 -0.17
C SER A 66 -1.27 3.07 -1.61
N VAL A 67 -0.68 2.32 -2.54
CA VAL A 67 -0.92 2.40 -3.97
C VAL A 67 -1.56 1.09 -4.44
N ALA A 68 -2.57 1.20 -5.29
CA ALA A 68 -3.12 0.10 -6.06
C ALA A 68 -2.77 0.31 -7.54
N TRP A 69 -1.96 -0.58 -8.11
CA TRP A 69 -1.63 -0.54 -9.54
C TRP A 69 -2.80 -1.05 -10.39
N ASP A 70 -3.12 -0.32 -11.45
CA ASP A 70 -4.08 -0.79 -12.45
C ASP A 70 -3.51 -1.98 -13.21
N SER A 71 -4.37 -2.83 -13.79
CA SER A 71 -3.93 -3.90 -14.69
C SER A 71 -3.05 -3.34 -15.82
N PRO A 72 -1.86 -3.91 -16.10
CA PRO A 72 -1.38 -5.24 -15.72
C PRO A 72 -0.64 -5.34 -14.36
N GLY A 73 -0.61 -4.26 -13.58
CA GLY A 73 0.24 -4.08 -12.41
C GLY A 73 1.47 -3.24 -12.73
N PHE A 74 2.39 -3.13 -11.78
CA PHE A 74 3.68 -2.50 -11.99
C PHE A 74 4.51 -3.22 -13.07
N THR A 75 5.11 -2.47 -13.99
CA THR A 75 6.19 -2.95 -14.86
C THR A 75 7.48 -2.15 -14.57
N PRO A 76 8.66 -2.64 -14.96
CA PRO A 76 9.90 -1.87 -14.82
C PRO A 76 9.84 -0.48 -15.47
N GLU A 77 9.05 -0.31 -16.53
CA GLU A 77 8.83 0.98 -17.21
C GLU A 77 7.88 1.90 -16.44
N GLY A 78 7.11 1.36 -15.49
CA GLY A 78 6.14 2.06 -14.67
C GLY A 78 4.73 1.51 -14.85
N GLY A 79 3.74 2.39 -14.79
CA GLY A 79 2.33 2.01 -14.87
C GLY A 79 1.40 3.12 -14.38
N THR A 80 0.10 2.83 -14.36
CA THR A 80 -0.92 3.68 -13.74
C THR A 80 -1.47 3.03 -12.49
N GLY A 81 -2.10 3.83 -11.64
CA GLY A 81 -2.79 3.32 -10.48
C GLY A 81 -3.52 4.39 -9.70
N MET A 82 -3.94 3.98 -8.51
CA MET A 82 -4.74 4.74 -7.57
C MET A 82 -3.97 4.88 -6.25
N ILE A 83 -3.81 6.11 -5.77
CA ILE A 83 -3.34 6.37 -4.40
C ILE A 83 -4.54 6.29 -3.46
N HIS A 84 -4.35 5.60 -2.34
CA HIS A 84 -5.30 5.54 -1.24
C HIS A 84 -4.75 6.32 -0.04
N ASP A 85 -5.56 7.24 0.44
CA ASP A 85 -5.31 8.03 1.64
C ASP A 85 -6.30 7.61 2.73
N ALA A 86 -5.91 7.75 4.00
CA ALA A 86 -6.80 7.48 5.12
C ALA A 86 -8.02 8.43 5.13
N ASN A 87 -7.89 9.63 4.56
CA ASN A 87 -9.02 10.49 4.26
C ASN A 87 -9.63 10.12 2.89
N PRO A 88 -10.89 9.64 2.84
CA PRO A 88 -11.52 9.22 1.59
C PRO A 88 -11.79 10.36 0.59
N ASP A 89 -11.70 11.62 1.03
CA ASP A 89 -11.80 12.79 0.15
C ASP A 89 -10.46 13.10 -0.55
N LEU A 90 -9.38 12.40 -0.17
CA LEU A 90 -8.03 12.52 -0.72
C LEU A 90 -7.61 11.25 -1.47
N GLY A 91 -6.39 11.28 -2.03
CA GLY A 91 -5.89 10.30 -2.98
C GLY A 91 -6.08 10.77 -4.42
N GLY A 92 -5.96 9.86 -5.38
CA GLY A 92 -6.08 10.23 -6.80
C GLY A 92 -5.26 9.35 -7.73
N HIS A 93 -5.63 9.36 -9.02
CA HIS A 93 -4.96 8.53 -10.01
C HIS A 93 -3.58 9.11 -10.31
N PHE A 94 -2.65 8.23 -10.67
CA PHE A 94 -1.32 8.63 -11.10
C PHE A 94 -0.86 7.83 -12.31
N GLN A 95 0.15 8.36 -12.99
CA GLN A 95 0.97 7.64 -13.95
C GLN A 95 2.44 7.77 -13.54
N ALA A 96 3.10 6.65 -13.31
CA ALA A 96 4.54 6.60 -13.03
C ALA A 96 5.28 6.08 -14.27
N THR A 97 6.40 6.71 -14.61
CA THR A 97 7.27 6.30 -15.72
C THR A 97 8.73 6.36 -15.30
N TRP A 98 9.50 5.34 -15.64
CA TRP A 98 10.96 5.36 -15.46
C TRP A 98 11.63 6.19 -16.55
N SER A 99 12.36 7.24 -16.18
CA SER A 99 13.05 8.14 -17.13
C SER A 99 14.42 7.63 -17.59
N GLY A 100 14.91 6.52 -17.01
CA GLY A 100 16.28 6.04 -17.15
C GLY A 100 17.15 6.34 -15.93
N GLU A 101 16.82 7.39 -15.17
CA GLU A 101 17.59 7.82 -13.99
C GLU A 101 16.71 7.99 -12.74
N ASN A 102 15.44 8.37 -12.93
CA ASN A 102 14.51 8.68 -11.86
C ASN A 102 13.09 8.24 -12.23
N TRP A 103 12.20 8.21 -11.24
CA TRP A 103 10.77 8.09 -11.47
C TRP A 103 10.17 9.47 -11.78
N SER A 104 9.44 9.56 -12.90
CA SER A 104 8.56 10.68 -13.20
C SER A 104 7.13 10.26 -12.87
N VAL A 105 6.44 11.04 -12.02
CA VAL A 105 5.07 10.75 -11.59
C VAL A 105 4.18 11.92 -11.99
N GLU A 106 3.16 11.62 -12.80
CA GLU A 106 2.07 12.52 -13.11
C GLU A 106 0.88 12.20 -12.20
N TYR A 107 0.35 13.22 -11.53
CA TYR A 107 -0.82 13.13 -10.67
C TYR A 107 -2.05 13.65 -11.42
N GLN A 108 -3.07 12.81 -11.54
CA GLN A 108 -4.29 13.11 -12.33
C GLN A 108 -5.40 13.69 -11.46
N PHE A 109 -5.01 14.50 -10.49
CA PHE A 109 -5.88 15.25 -9.61
C PHE A 109 -5.23 16.60 -9.39
N CYS A 110 -6.06 17.62 -9.15
CA CYS A 110 -5.67 19.02 -9.27
C CYS A 110 -5.36 19.38 -10.75
#